data_AF-A0A933YG27-F1
#
_entry.id   AF-A0A933YG27-F1
#
_cell.length_a   1.000
_cell.length_b   1.000
_cell.length_c   1.000
_cell.angle_alpha   90.00
_cell.angle_beta   90.00
_cell.angle_gamma   90.00
#
_symmetry.space_group_name_H-M   'P 1'
#
loop_
_entity.id
_entity.type
_entity.pdbx_description
1 polymer ?
#
loop_
_entity_poly.entity_id
_entity_poly.type
_entity_poly.pdbx_seq_one_letter_code
_entity_poly.pdbx_strand_id
1 'polypeptide(L)'
;MKKPSPKKRATHRPRKKVTVQQPTVARPSPETSAPAPQVVSSLPIRHILVPIDFSIHSKNALRYAVPMAEQYKAKLHLIYVIEPTVYPADLGFGQVIVPGVEEELRTKSEDELRLLIENEIGGRADAEHVVRTGKPHQEILTEAEEKSADLIIVATHGHTGVEQMLFGSTAMRIVRLARCPVLTIRPQVED
;
A
#
# COMPACT_ATOMS: atom_id res chain seq x y z
N MET A 1 -40.28 -82.01 14.04
CA MET A 1 -40.32 -81.51 15.44
C MET A 1 -38.95 -81.01 15.87
N LYS A 2 -38.78 -79.69 16.04
CA LYS A 2 -37.85 -79.01 16.97
C LYS A 2 -38.24 -77.52 16.97
N LYS A 3 -38.70 -77.01 18.11
CA LYS A 3 -39.31 -75.68 18.28
C LYS A 3 -38.29 -74.55 18.08
N PRO A 4 -38.67 -73.39 17.50
CA PRO A 4 -37.78 -72.23 17.41
C PRO A 4 -37.70 -71.48 18.76
N SER A 5 -36.48 -71.06 19.13
CA SER A 5 -36.18 -70.32 20.36
C SER A 5 -36.27 -68.79 20.15
N PRO A 6 -36.62 -68.00 21.18
CA PRO A 6 -37.06 -66.61 21.01
C PRO A 6 -35.91 -65.61 20.87
N LYS A 7 -36.10 -64.61 19.99
CA LYS A 7 -35.20 -63.47 19.76
C LYS A 7 -35.13 -62.58 21.01
N LYS A 8 -33.96 -62.46 21.63
CA LYS A 8 -33.69 -61.49 22.71
C LYS A 8 -33.47 -60.08 22.13
N ARG A 9 -34.32 -59.14 22.55
CA ARG A 9 -34.19 -57.69 22.30
C ARG A 9 -32.88 -57.17 22.91
N ALA A 10 -32.01 -56.60 22.09
CA ALA A 10 -30.83 -55.88 22.54
C ALA A 10 -31.24 -54.53 23.13
N THR A 11 -31.07 -54.36 24.44
CA THR A 11 -31.28 -53.10 25.15
C THR A 11 -30.12 -52.15 24.82
N HIS A 12 -30.42 -51.08 24.08
CA HIS A 12 -29.48 -50.02 23.72
C HIS A 12 -29.11 -49.22 24.98
N ARG A 13 -27.87 -49.34 25.45
CA ARG A 13 -27.34 -48.55 26.56
C ARG A 13 -26.93 -47.17 26.00
N PRO A 14 -27.46 -46.05 26.50
CA PRO A 14 -27.13 -44.73 25.94
C PRO A 14 -25.68 -44.37 26.26
N ARG A 15 -24.96 -43.81 25.28
CA ARG A 15 -23.61 -43.26 25.45
C ARG A 15 -23.67 -42.08 26.44
N LYS A 16 -22.82 -42.10 27.48
CA LYS A 16 -22.62 -40.94 28.36
C LYS A 16 -22.10 -39.77 27.50
N LYS A 17 -22.84 -38.65 27.47
CA LYS A 17 -22.34 -37.39 26.91
C LYS A 17 -21.20 -36.91 27.80
N VAL A 18 -19.97 -36.90 27.26
CA VAL A 18 -18.85 -36.18 27.87
C VAL A 18 -19.04 -34.71 27.49
N THR A 19 -19.46 -33.88 28.46
CA THR A 19 -19.53 -32.44 28.28
C THR A 19 -18.12 -31.88 28.37
N VAL A 20 -17.56 -31.46 27.24
CA VAL A 20 -16.34 -30.65 27.21
C VAL A 20 -16.74 -29.25 27.68
N GLN A 21 -16.35 -28.86 28.89
CA GLN A 21 -16.44 -27.47 29.32
C GLN A 21 -15.38 -26.67 28.54
N GLN A 22 -15.82 -25.77 27.66
CA GLN A 22 -14.93 -24.76 27.11
C GLN A 22 -14.51 -23.81 28.24
N PRO A 23 -13.22 -23.48 28.38
CA PRO A 23 -12.80 -22.46 29.34
C PRO A 23 -13.40 -21.12 28.91
N THR A 24 -14.27 -20.56 29.76
CA THR A 24 -14.79 -19.20 29.64
C THR A 24 -13.64 -18.22 29.87
N VAL A 25 -13.05 -17.73 28.79
CA VAL A 25 -12.28 -16.50 28.81
C VAL A 25 -13.29 -15.36 28.94
N ALA A 26 -13.26 -14.65 30.07
CA ALA A 26 -14.11 -13.49 30.30
C ALA A 26 -13.88 -12.47 29.18
N ARG A 27 -14.96 -12.03 28.51
CA ARG A 27 -14.89 -10.88 27.60
C ARG A 27 -14.48 -9.66 28.41
N PRO A 28 -13.50 -8.86 27.97
CA PRO A 28 -13.23 -7.58 28.61
C PRO A 28 -14.48 -6.69 28.51
N SER A 29 -14.77 -5.97 29.60
CA SER A 29 -15.88 -5.02 29.71
C SER A 29 -15.83 -3.96 28.61
N PRO A 30 -16.98 -3.43 28.15
CA PRO A 30 -17.03 -2.49 27.05
C PRO A 30 -16.73 -1.08 27.57
N GLU A 31 -15.46 -0.77 27.82
CA GLU A 31 -15.04 0.60 28.08
C GLU A 31 -13.99 1.03 27.07
N THR A 32 -14.36 2.06 26.31
CA THR A 32 -13.67 2.71 25.19
C THR A 32 -13.91 2.07 23.82
N SER A 33 -15.15 2.18 23.32
CA SER A 33 -15.40 2.11 21.88
C SER A 33 -14.68 3.27 21.20
N ALA A 34 -13.61 2.99 20.45
CA ALA A 34 -13.23 3.87 19.36
C ALA A 34 -14.50 4.22 18.56
N PRO A 35 -14.74 5.49 18.21
CA PRO A 35 -15.94 5.85 17.46
C PRO A 35 -16.00 4.96 16.22
N ALA A 36 -17.17 4.38 15.96
CA ALA A 36 -17.42 3.65 14.71
C ALA A 36 -16.98 4.55 13.54
N PRO A 37 -16.30 4.00 12.51
CA PRO A 37 -15.85 4.79 11.38
C PRO A 37 -17.06 5.56 10.83
N GLN A 38 -16.97 6.89 10.90
CA GLN A 38 -18.00 7.79 10.40
C GLN A 38 -18.19 7.45 8.93
N VAL A 39 -19.41 7.08 8.54
CA VAL A 39 -19.73 6.79 7.14
C VAL A 39 -19.63 8.11 6.38
N VAL A 40 -18.50 8.31 5.69
CA VAL A 40 -18.27 9.45 4.80
C VAL A 40 -19.23 9.33 3.62
N SER A 41 -20.26 10.19 3.59
CA SER A 41 -21.26 10.24 2.52
C SER A 41 -20.65 10.67 1.18
N SER A 42 -19.52 11.37 1.22
CA SER A 42 -18.60 11.59 0.11
C SER A 42 -17.21 11.90 0.65
N LEU A 43 -16.16 11.30 0.07
CA LEU A 43 -14.78 11.72 0.28
C LEU A 43 -14.48 12.80 -0.77
N PRO A 44 -14.31 14.09 -0.39
CA PRO A 44 -13.92 15.12 -1.35
C PRO A 44 -12.44 14.94 -1.70
N ILE A 45 -12.15 14.13 -2.72
CA ILE A 45 -10.79 13.92 -3.22
C ILE A 45 -10.43 15.11 -4.12
N ARG A 46 -9.56 16.00 -3.65
CA ARG A 46 -9.07 17.18 -4.40
C ARG A 46 -7.59 17.09 -4.72
N HIS A 47 -6.82 16.41 -3.87
CA HIS A 47 -5.39 16.21 -4.06
C HIS A 47 -5.05 14.73 -3.96
N ILE A 48 -4.49 14.18 -5.04
CA ILE A 48 -4.05 12.79 -5.12
C ILE A 48 -2.53 12.77 -5.28
N LEU A 49 -1.82 12.18 -4.33
CA LEU A 49 -0.38 11.97 -4.41
C LEU A 49 -0.08 10.59 -5.00
N VAL A 50 0.78 10.56 -6.01
CA VAL A 50 1.20 9.33 -6.69
C VAL A 50 2.72 9.21 -6.61
N PRO A 51 3.25 8.34 -5.74
CA PRO A 51 4.67 8.01 -5.75
C PRO A 51 5.06 7.28 -7.03
N ILE A 52 6.07 7.82 -7.70
CA ILE A 52 6.65 7.28 -8.92
C ILE A 52 8.05 6.79 -8.60
N ASP A 53 8.41 5.61 -9.10
CA ASP A 53 9.79 5.13 -9.12
C ASP A 53 10.23 4.79 -10.55
N PHE A 54 9.45 5.14 -11.57
CA PHE A 54 9.64 4.82 -12.99
C PHE A 54 9.53 3.33 -13.35
N SER A 55 9.22 2.45 -12.39
CA SER A 55 8.90 1.05 -12.68
C SER A 55 7.56 0.91 -13.40
N ILE A 56 7.35 -0.25 -14.03
CA ILE A 56 6.04 -0.58 -14.61
C ILE A 56 4.94 -0.56 -13.56
N HIS A 57 5.26 -0.89 -12.30
CA HIS A 57 4.29 -0.92 -11.20
C HIS A 57 3.84 0.49 -10.82
N SER A 58 4.75 1.46 -10.69
CA SER A 58 4.36 2.84 -10.40
C SER A 58 3.59 3.48 -11.56
N LYS A 59 3.96 3.14 -12.82
CA LYS A 59 3.20 3.55 -14.00
C LYS A 59 1.78 2.95 -13.99
N ASN A 60 1.64 1.70 -13.58
CA ASN A 60 0.33 1.09 -13.38
C ASN A 60 -0.47 1.81 -12.30
N ALA A 61 0.14 2.22 -11.19
CA ALA A 61 -0.54 3.04 -10.18
C ALA A 61 -1.05 4.37 -10.76
N LEU A 62 -0.25 5.04 -11.60
CA LEU A 62 -0.66 6.25 -12.31
C LEU A 62 -1.86 6.00 -13.23
N ARG A 63 -1.94 4.85 -13.92
CA ARG A 63 -3.10 4.49 -14.77
C ARG A 63 -4.42 4.41 -14.01
N TYR A 64 -4.40 4.05 -12.72
CA TYR A 64 -5.59 4.12 -11.85
C TYR A 64 -5.84 5.54 -11.32
N ALA A 65 -4.77 6.30 -11.09
CA ALA A 65 -4.87 7.66 -10.56
C ALA A 65 -5.48 8.65 -11.57
N VAL A 66 -5.16 8.54 -12.87
CA VAL A 66 -5.64 9.48 -13.89
C VAL A 66 -7.18 9.50 -14.02
N PRO A 67 -7.88 8.37 -14.23
CA PRO A 67 -9.34 8.37 -14.29
C PRO A 67 -9.99 8.83 -12.98
N MET A 68 -9.36 8.53 -11.84
CA MET A 68 -9.86 8.99 -10.54
C MET A 68 -9.73 10.52 -10.42
N ALA A 69 -8.59 11.08 -10.78
CA ALA A 69 -8.40 12.52 -10.80
C ALA A 69 -9.37 13.23 -11.75
N GLU A 70 -9.59 12.67 -12.95
CA GLU A 70 -10.57 13.19 -13.91
C GLU A 70 -11.99 13.18 -13.33
N GLN A 71 -12.42 12.06 -12.75
CA GLN A 71 -13.77 11.90 -12.16
C GLN A 71 -14.02 12.88 -11.01
N TYR A 72 -13.04 13.05 -10.13
CA TYR A 72 -13.16 13.92 -8.96
C TYR A 72 -12.74 15.37 -9.24
N LYS A 73 -12.24 15.67 -10.45
CA LYS A 73 -11.55 16.93 -10.79
C LYS A 73 -10.44 17.26 -9.79
N ALA A 74 -9.72 16.23 -9.35
CA ALA A 74 -8.63 16.34 -8.41
C ALA A 74 -7.33 16.69 -9.14
N LYS A 75 -6.43 17.38 -8.43
CA LYS A 75 -5.06 17.60 -8.88
C LYS A 75 -4.19 16.39 -8.56
N LEU A 76 -3.43 15.93 -9.53
CA LEU A 76 -2.41 14.90 -9.37
C LEU A 76 -1.08 15.53 -8.97
N HIS A 77 -0.47 14.96 -7.94
CA HIS A 77 0.88 15.29 -7.51
C HIS A 77 1.75 14.05 -7.72
N LEU A 78 2.69 14.11 -8.66
CA LEU A 78 3.66 13.03 -8.84
C LEU A 78 4.91 13.34 -8.01
N ILE A 79 5.37 12.37 -7.25
CA ILE A 79 6.61 12.50 -6.48
C ILE A 79 7.58 11.39 -6.85
N TYR A 80 8.81 11.78 -7.17
CA TYR A 80 9.96 10.89 -7.23
C TYR A 80 10.94 11.24 -6.11
N VAL A 81 11.53 10.23 -5.48
CA VAL A 81 12.51 10.42 -4.40
C VAL A 81 13.83 9.78 -4.78
N ILE A 82 14.86 10.60 -4.90
CA ILE A 82 16.25 10.17 -5.05
C ILE A 82 16.73 9.68 -3.69
N GLU A 83 17.01 8.38 -3.58
CA GLU A 83 17.62 7.80 -2.38
C GLU A 83 19.15 7.88 -2.50
N PRO A 84 19.84 8.61 -1.60
CA PRO A 84 21.30 8.73 -1.65
C PRO A 84 21.96 7.36 -1.47
N THR A 85 22.81 6.97 -2.41
CA THR A 85 23.64 5.77 -2.24
C THR A 85 24.77 6.09 -1.26
N VAL A 86 24.64 5.65 0.00
CA VAL A 86 25.72 5.76 0.98
C VAL A 86 26.68 4.60 0.73
N TYR A 87 27.82 4.87 0.09
CA TYR A 87 28.89 3.88 -0.01
C TYR A 87 29.52 3.64 1.37
N PRO A 88 29.70 2.38 1.80
CA PRO A 88 30.44 2.06 3.02
C PRO A 88 31.87 2.60 2.94
N ALA A 89 32.33 3.25 4.01
CA ALA A 89 33.66 3.86 4.10
C ALA A 89 34.82 2.84 3.95
N ASP A 90 34.50 1.57 4.09
CA ASP A 90 35.36 0.39 3.97
C ASP A 90 35.86 0.12 2.54
N LEU A 91 35.33 0.82 1.53
CA LEU A 91 35.88 0.85 0.17
C LEU A 91 37.03 1.87 0.00
N GLY A 92 37.48 2.55 1.05
CA GLY A 92 38.62 3.48 1.01
C GLY A 92 38.31 4.82 0.33
N PHE A 93 37.11 4.97 -0.21
CA PHE A 93 36.52 6.23 -0.59
C PHE A 93 35.62 6.64 0.57
N GLY A 94 35.84 7.81 1.18
CA GLY A 94 34.91 8.36 2.17
C GLY A 94 33.51 8.53 1.58
N GLN A 95 32.58 9.18 2.29
CA GLN A 95 31.31 9.58 1.67
C GLN A 95 31.61 10.53 0.49
N VAL A 96 31.79 9.99 -0.72
CA VAL A 96 32.03 10.80 -1.91
C VAL A 96 30.67 11.24 -2.41
N ILE A 97 30.22 12.39 -1.90
CA ILE A 97 29.24 13.20 -2.60
C ILE A 97 29.98 13.74 -3.82
N VAL A 98 29.78 13.13 -4.99
CA VAL A 98 30.34 13.65 -6.25
C VAL A 98 29.56 14.92 -6.57
N PRO A 99 30.18 16.13 -6.49
CA PRO A 99 29.48 17.37 -6.77
C PRO A 99 28.95 17.35 -8.22
N GLY A 100 27.68 17.67 -8.41
CA GLY A 100 27.02 17.68 -9.73
C GLY A 100 26.26 16.41 -10.10
N VAL A 101 26.56 15.25 -9.51
CA VAL A 101 25.82 14.00 -9.80
C VAL A 101 24.38 14.06 -9.28
N GLU A 102 24.18 14.62 -8.08
CA GLU A 102 22.83 14.79 -7.54
C GLU A 102 21.99 15.77 -8.36
N GLU A 103 22.60 16.87 -8.81
CA GLU A 103 21.95 17.86 -9.68
C GLU A 103 21.52 17.23 -11.01
N GLU A 104 22.43 16.49 -11.66
CA GLU A 104 22.15 15.79 -12.91
C GLU A 104 21.04 14.74 -12.74
N LEU A 105 21.08 13.95 -11.66
CA LEU A 105 20.02 13.00 -11.34
C LEU A 105 18.68 13.71 -11.11
N ARG A 106 18.68 14.86 -10.42
CA ARG A 106 17.46 15.65 -10.20
C ARG A 106 16.89 16.15 -11.52
N THR A 107 17.71 16.82 -12.34
CA THR A 107 17.27 17.34 -13.65
C THR A 107 16.73 16.22 -14.54
N LYS A 108 17.43 15.09 -14.62
CA LYS A 108 16.97 13.93 -15.39
C LYS A 108 15.62 13.41 -14.89
N SER A 109 15.47 13.30 -13.56
CA SER A 109 14.23 12.81 -12.95
C SER A 109 13.06 13.78 -13.15
N GLU A 110 13.31 15.09 -13.10
CA GLU A 110 12.33 16.13 -13.40
C GLU A 110 11.85 16.03 -14.85
N ASP A 111 12.78 15.82 -15.80
CA ASP A 111 12.43 15.64 -17.21
C ASP A 111 11.65 14.34 -17.48
N GLU A 112 12.04 13.23 -16.82
CA GLU A 112 11.28 11.97 -16.92
C GLU A 112 9.86 12.10 -16.36
N LEU A 113 9.65 12.83 -15.25
CA LEU A 113 8.32 13.10 -14.71
C LEU A 113 7.50 13.99 -15.64
N ARG A 114 8.11 15.02 -16.24
CA ARG A 114 7.46 15.88 -17.23
C ARG A 114 6.95 15.07 -18.42
N LEU A 115 7.81 14.23 -18.99
CA LEU A 115 7.45 13.33 -20.07
C LEU A 115 6.36 12.32 -19.66
N LEU A 116 6.39 11.84 -18.41
CA LEU A 116 5.36 10.94 -17.90
C LEU A 116 3.99 11.63 -17.81
N ILE A 117 3.94 12.89 -17.35
CA ILE A 117 2.71 13.70 -17.33
C ILE A 117 2.18 13.89 -18.76
N GLU A 118 3.04 14.30 -19.68
CA GLU A 118 2.67 14.55 -21.08
C GLU A 118 2.09 13.29 -21.74
N ASN A 119 2.77 12.15 -21.59
CA ASN A 119 2.41 10.91 -22.29
C ASN A 119 1.26 10.14 -21.61
N GLU A 120 1.26 10.04 -20.28
CA GLU A 120 0.31 9.18 -19.57
C GLU A 120 -0.92 9.96 -19.06
N ILE A 121 -0.81 11.26 -18.77
CA ILE A 121 -1.95 12.05 -18.30
C ILE A 121 -2.62 12.76 -19.48
N GLY A 122 -1.83 13.34 -20.39
CA GLY A 122 -2.32 13.88 -21.66
C GLY A 122 -3.41 14.95 -21.51
N GLY A 123 -3.35 15.75 -20.45
CA GLY A 123 -4.32 16.82 -20.17
C GLY A 123 -5.66 16.36 -19.58
N ARG A 124 -5.84 15.06 -19.28
CA ARG A 124 -7.07 14.52 -18.67
C ARG A 124 -7.30 14.99 -17.22
N ALA A 125 -6.23 15.39 -16.55
CA ALA A 125 -6.27 15.93 -15.18
C ALA A 125 -5.19 17.01 -15.02
N ASP A 126 -5.42 17.95 -14.09
CA ASP A 126 -4.38 18.87 -13.63
C ASP A 126 -3.31 18.07 -12.88
N ALA A 127 -2.05 18.27 -13.24
CA ALA A 127 -0.95 17.49 -12.71
C ALA A 127 0.31 18.35 -12.51
N GLU A 128 0.96 18.17 -11.37
CA GLU A 128 2.31 18.69 -11.11
C GLU A 128 3.23 17.58 -10.62
N HIS A 129 4.54 17.85 -10.62
CA HIS A 129 5.54 16.91 -10.15
C HIS A 129 6.54 17.57 -9.21
N VAL A 130 7.18 16.74 -8.38
CA VAL A 130 8.29 17.14 -7.52
C VAL A 130 9.32 16.02 -7.45
N VAL A 131 10.60 16.39 -7.40
CA VAL A 131 11.71 15.49 -7.08
C VAL A 131 12.26 15.89 -5.72
N ARG A 132 12.39 14.92 -4.81
CA ARG A 132 13.02 15.10 -3.50
C ARG A 132 14.23 14.19 -3.35
N THR A 133 15.13 14.54 -2.44
CA THR A 133 16.26 13.67 -2.05
C THR A 133 16.04 13.21 -0.60
N GLY A 134 16.11 11.91 -0.34
CA GLY A 134 15.97 11.39 1.02
C GLY A 134 15.53 9.94 1.08
N LYS A 135 14.93 9.54 2.21
CA LYS A 135 14.34 8.20 2.34
C LYS A 135 12.95 8.21 1.70
N PRO A 136 12.66 7.36 0.68
CA PRO A 136 11.42 7.45 -0.10
C PRO A 136 10.14 7.56 0.73
N HIS A 137 9.93 6.65 1.68
CA HIS A 137 8.73 6.69 2.51
C HIS A 137 8.60 7.95 3.39
N GLN A 138 9.71 8.57 3.82
CA GLN A 138 9.66 9.78 4.63
C GLN A 138 9.27 10.97 3.76
N GLU A 139 9.97 11.16 2.63
CA GLU A 139 9.70 12.26 1.71
C GLU A 139 8.27 12.18 1.12
N ILE A 140 7.78 10.98 0.79
CA ILE A 140 6.41 10.79 0.31
C ILE A 140 5.38 11.18 1.38
N LEU A 141 5.60 10.81 2.64
CA LEU A 141 4.68 11.18 3.72
C LEU A 141 4.73 12.68 4.03
N THR A 142 5.91 13.28 4.00
CA THR A 142 6.08 14.73 4.12
C THR A 142 5.35 15.47 3.00
N GLU A 143 5.54 15.06 1.74
CA GLU A 143 4.84 15.65 0.61
C GLU A 143 3.31 15.52 0.73
N ALA A 144 2.83 14.35 1.19
CA ALA A 144 1.41 14.14 1.42
C ALA A 144 0.84 15.11 2.45
N GLU A 145 1.59 15.41 3.52
CA GLU A 145 1.20 16.42 4.51
C GLU A 145 1.27 17.85 3.94
N GLU A 146 2.35 18.21 3.26
CA GLU A 146 2.56 19.54 2.67
C GLU A 146 1.49 19.89 1.62
N LYS A 147 1.11 18.92 0.78
CA LYS A 147 0.07 19.08 -0.24
C LYS A 147 -1.34 18.85 0.30
N SER A 148 -1.48 18.51 1.58
CA SER A 148 -2.77 18.10 2.18
C SER A 148 -3.47 17.05 1.31
N ALA A 149 -2.73 16.01 0.92
CA ALA A 149 -3.23 14.97 0.03
C ALA A 149 -4.43 14.25 0.67
N ASP A 150 -5.54 14.18 -0.06
CA ASP A 150 -6.75 13.48 0.37
C ASP A 150 -6.64 11.97 0.12
N LEU A 151 -5.74 11.56 -0.78
CA LEU A 151 -5.49 10.17 -1.13
C LEU A 151 -4.05 9.98 -1.63
N ILE A 152 -3.38 8.92 -1.17
CA ILE A 152 -2.15 8.42 -1.81
C ILE A 152 -2.51 7.19 -2.65
N ILE A 153 -2.13 7.18 -3.92
CA ILE A 153 -2.23 6.00 -4.78
C ILE A 153 -0.84 5.47 -5.04
N VAL A 154 -0.53 4.28 -4.54
CA VAL A 154 0.84 3.72 -4.56
C VAL A 154 0.84 2.28 -5.06
N ALA A 155 1.85 1.95 -5.85
CA ALA A 155 2.10 0.56 -6.20
C ALA A 155 2.60 -0.22 -4.98
N THR A 156 2.12 -1.45 -4.79
CA THR A 156 2.60 -2.32 -3.70
C THR A 156 4.04 -2.74 -3.91
N HIS A 157 4.54 -2.72 -5.15
CA HIS A 157 5.91 -3.08 -5.53
C HIS A 157 6.54 -2.00 -6.39
N GLY A 158 7.87 -1.98 -6.39
CA GLY A 158 8.70 -1.11 -7.21
C GLY A 158 9.80 -1.91 -7.89
N HIS A 159 10.96 -1.32 -8.15
CA HIS A 159 12.11 -1.99 -8.81
C HIS A 159 12.62 -3.27 -8.15
N THR A 160 12.54 -3.37 -6.82
CA THR A 160 13.10 -4.49 -6.04
C THR A 160 12.09 -5.56 -5.66
N GLY A 161 10.88 -5.50 -6.22
CA GLY A 161 9.77 -6.35 -5.82
C GLY A 161 10.11 -7.85 -5.91
N VAL A 162 10.04 -8.55 -4.77
CA VAL A 162 10.14 -10.02 -4.72
C VAL A 162 8.75 -10.58 -4.89
N GLU A 163 8.53 -11.48 -5.86
CA GLU A 163 7.21 -12.05 -6.21
C GLU A 163 6.44 -12.64 -5.01
N GLN A 164 7.13 -13.07 -3.95
CA GLN A 164 6.53 -13.69 -2.76
C GLN A 164 6.10 -12.69 -1.68
N MET A 165 6.48 -11.41 -1.77
CA MET A 165 6.05 -10.40 -0.79
C MET A 165 4.77 -9.71 -1.26
N LEU A 166 3.87 -9.38 -0.32
CA LEU A 166 2.65 -8.63 -0.65
C LEU A 166 2.90 -7.14 -0.83
N PHE A 167 3.98 -6.62 -0.25
CA PHE A 167 4.36 -5.20 -0.28
C PHE A 167 5.88 -5.04 -0.25
N GLY A 168 6.38 -4.13 -1.08
CA GLY A 168 7.70 -3.54 -0.98
C GLY A 168 7.84 -2.66 0.27
N SER A 169 9.08 -2.41 0.66
CA SER A 169 9.42 -1.77 1.93
C SER A 169 8.92 -0.33 2.06
N THR A 170 8.82 0.41 0.95
CA THR A 170 8.27 1.77 0.89
C THR A 170 6.76 1.77 0.99
N ALA A 171 6.06 0.97 0.17
CA ALA A 171 4.60 0.88 0.16
C ALA A 171 4.04 0.44 1.53
N MET A 172 4.67 -0.55 2.17
CA MET A 172 4.31 -0.99 3.52
C MET A 172 4.41 0.15 4.55
N ARG A 173 5.47 0.97 4.47
CA ARG A 173 5.64 2.10 5.39
C ARG A 173 4.62 3.20 5.14
N ILE A 174 4.31 3.50 3.88
CA ILE A 174 3.27 4.47 3.52
C ILE A 174 1.91 4.02 4.07
N VAL A 175 1.50 2.78 3.80
CA VAL A 175 0.22 2.23 4.29
C VAL A 175 0.10 2.29 5.82
N ARG A 176 1.21 2.10 6.54
CA ARG A 176 1.23 2.10 8.00
C ARG A 176 1.25 3.49 8.64
N LEU A 177 1.75 4.51 7.93
CA LEU A 177 2.11 5.80 8.53
C LEU A 177 1.36 7.00 7.92
N ALA A 178 0.75 6.83 6.74
CA ALA A 178 -0.01 7.89 6.09
C ALA A 178 -1.19 8.35 6.96
N ARG A 179 -1.39 9.66 7.01
CA ARG A 179 -2.52 10.29 7.72
C ARG A 179 -3.78 10.39 6.86
N CYS A 180 -3.64 10.26 5.54
CA CYS A 180 -4.75 10.19 4.59
C CYS A 180 -4.97 8.75 4.10
N PRO A 181 -6.14 8.44 3.52
CA PRO A 181 -6.39 7.17 2.85
C PRO A 181 -5.27 6.79 1.85
N VAL A 182 -4.99 5.49 1.77
CA VAL A 182 -4.01 4.93 0.82
C VAL A 182 -4.70 3.86 -0.03
N LEU A 183 -4.65 4.04 -1.35
CA LEU A 183 -5.05 3.03 -2.33
C LEU A 183 -3.81 2.34 -2.87
N THR A 184 -3.76 1.03 -2.71
CA THR A 184 -2.61 0.22 -3.11
C THR A 184 -2.90 -0.56 -4.38
N ILE A 185 -2.02 -0.46 -5.37
CA ILE A 185 -2.14 -1.16 -6.65
C ILE A 185 -1.20 -2.35 -6.66
N ARG A 186 -1.75 -3.56 -6.86
CA ARG A 186 -0.96 -4.78 -6.98
C ARG A 186 -0.32 -4.89 -8.37
N PRO A 187 0.88 -5.49 -8.49
CA PRO A 187 1.40 -5.92 -9.79
C PRO A 187 0.36 -6.74 -10.53
N GLN A 188 0.25 -6.51 -11.83
CA GLN A 188 -0.37 -7.48 -12.71
C GLN A 188 0.67 -8.60 -12.88
N VAL A 189 0.30 -9.82 -12.50
CA VAL A 189 1.10 -11.00 -12.84
C VAL A 189 0.74 -11.29 -14.30
N GLU A 190 1.72 -11.23 -15.21
CA GLU A 190 1.54 -11.80 -16.54
C GLU A 190 1.62 -13.32 -16.38
N ASP A 191 0.54 -14.02 -16.75
CA ASP A 191 0.49 -15.49 -16.84
C ASP A 191 1.34 -16.01 -18.01
#